data_AF-A0A2G1XYU7-F1
#
_entry.id   AF-A0A2G1XYU7-F1
#
_cell.length_a   1.000
_cell.length_b   1.000
_cell.length_c   1.000
_cell.angle_alpha   90.00
_cell.angle_beta   90.00
_cell.angle_gamma   90.00
#
_symmetry.space_group_name_H-M   'P 1'
#
loop_
_entity.id
_entity.type
_entity.pdbx_description
1 polymer ?
#
loop_
_entity_poly.entity_id
_entity_poly.type
_entity_poly.pdbx_seq_one_letter_code
_entity_poly.pdbx_strand_id
1 'polypeptide(L)'
;MKKSVIIISLISSLVSALSIDDAVRQTIETNPQIEVKKEELRTEKEVLLGSRSAYLPKVDISYSAGPERTHTVANKRSDTANG
;
A
#
# COMPACT_ATOMS: atom_id res chain seq x y z
N MET A 1 -39.00 32.13 -29.32
CA MET A 1 -39.03 30.66 -29.49
C MET A 1 -37.83 30.12 -30.29
N LYS A 2 -37.38 30.79 -31.36
CA LYS A 2 -36.24 30.39 -32.21
C LYS A 2 -34.89 30.26 -31.46
N LYS A 3 -34.64 31.13 -30.47
CA LYS A 3 -33.41 31.15 -29.66
C LYS A 3 -33.25 29.91 -28.74
N SER A 4 -34.36 29.30 -28.32
CA SER A 4 -34.35 28.12 -27.44
C SER A 4 -33.93 26.84 -28.18
N VAL A 5 -34.24 26.77 -29.48
CA VAL A 5 -33.91 25.61 -30.33
C VAL A 5 -32.40 25.53 -30.59
N ILE A 6 -31.73 26.68 -30.68
CA ILE A 6 -30.27 26.76 -30.93
C ILE A 6 -29.48 26.19 -29.75
N ILE A 7 -29.93 26.40 -28.51
CA ILE A 7 -29.23 25.92 -27.30
C ILE A 7 -29.30 24.38 -27.21
N ILE A 8 -30.43 23.79 -27.58
CA ILE A 8 -30.62 22.33 -27.58
C ILE A 8 -29.75 21.63 -28.65
N SER A 9 -29.54 22.27 -29.80
CA SER A 9 -28.67 21.71 -30.86
C SER A 9 -27.20 21.63 -30.47
N LEU A 10 -26.74 22.48 -29.56
CA LEU A 10 -25.32 22.56 -29.17
C LEU A 10 -24.91 21.47 -28.17
N ILE A 11 -25.88 20.84 -27.51
CA ILE A 11 -25.64 19.84 -26.45
C ILE A 11 -25.46 18.44 -27.05
N SER A 12 -26.06 18.16 -28.23
CA SER A 12 -26.01 16.84 -28.87
C SER A 12 -24.62 16.42 -29.35
N SER A 13 -23.68 17.34 -29.57
CA SER A 13 -22.32 17.03 -30.05
C SER A 13 -21.37 16.50 -28.95
N LEU A 14 -21.80 16.45 -27.69
CA LEU A 14 -21.00 15.97 -26.56
C LEU A 14 -21.23 14.49 -26.23
N VAL A 15 -22.12 13.79 -26.96
CA VAL A 15 -22.34 12.35 -26.80
C VAL A 15 -21.26 11.60 -27.58
N SER A 16 -20.18 11.26 -26.88
CA SER A 16 -19.20 10.26 -27.32
C SER A 16 -19.58 8.91 -26.71
N ALA A 17 -19.89 7.92 -27.54
CA ALA A 17 -20.16 6.56 -27.09
C ALA A 17 -18.84 5.85 -26.76
N LEU A 18 -18.78 5.19 -25.60
CA LEU A 18 -17.64 4.37 -25.20
C LEU A 18 -17.52 3.16 -26.15
N SER A 19 -16.34 2.93 -26.72
CA SER A 19 -16.11 1.75 -27.54
C SER A 19 -16.00 0.50 -26.67
N ILE A 20 -16.27 -0.68 -27.24
CA ILE A 20 -16.13 -1.94 -26.51
C ILE A 20 -14.68 -2.16 -26.05
N ASP A 21 -13.69 -1.76 -26.85
CA ASP A 21 -12.27 -1.87 -26.48
C ASP A 21 -11.95 -0.99 -25.26
N ASP A 22 -12.45 0.25 -25.26
CA ASP A 22 -12.28 1.17 -24.14
C ASP A 22 -12.98 0.64 -22.87
N ALA A 23 -14.18 0.07 -23.01
CA ALA A 23 -14.91 -0.54 -21.90
C ALA A 23 -14.16 -1.73 -21.31
N VAL A 24 -13.54 -2.58 -22.15
CA VAL A 24 -12.73 -3.72 -21.69
C VAL A 24 -11.47 -3.22 -20.98
N ARG A 25 -10.75 -2.24 -21.54
CA ARG A 25 -9.56 -1.65 -20.90
C ARG A 25 -9.89 -1.05 -19.54
N GLN A 26 -10.93 -0.23 -19.49
CA GLN A 26 -11.40 0.38 -18.26
C GLN A 26 -11.81 -0.69 -17.24
N THR A 27 -12.44 -1.78 -17.67
CA THR A 27 -12.79 -2.90 -16.79
C THR A 27 -11.54 -3.59 -16.26
N ILE A 28 -10.51 -3.86 -17.07
CA ILE A 28 -9.28 -4.48 -16.58
C ILE A 28 -8.60 -3.60 -15.52
N GLU A 29 -8.63 -2.28 -15.69
CA GLU A 29 -8.01 -1.33 -14.75
C GLU A 29 -8.82 -1.09 -13.47
N THR A 30 -10.15 -1.14 -13.54
CA THR A 30 -11.02 -0.74 -12.43
C THR A 30 -11.77 -1.89 -11.77
N ASN A 31 -11.77 -3.08 -12.37
CA ASN A 31 -12.54 -4.20 -11.84
C ASN A 31 -11.87 -4.75 -10.57
N PRO A 32 -12.57 -4.72 -9.41
CA PRO A 32 -12.00 -5.19 -8.15
C PRO A 32 -11.64 -6.67 -8.18
N GLN A 33 -12.32 -7.50 -8.98
CA GLN A 33 -11.99 -8.92 -9.13
C GLN A 33 -10.63 -9.12 -9.82
N ILE A 34 -10.28 -8.26 -10.79
CA ILE A 34 -8.97 -8.30 -11.46
C ILE A 34 -7.88 -7.91 -10.45
N GLU A 35 -8.11 -6.86 -9.67
CA GLU A 35 -7.13 -6.43 -8.67
C GLU A 35 -6.93 -7.49 -7.57
N VAL A 36 -8.00 -8.13 -7.09
CA VAL A 36 -7.89 -9.27 -6.16
C VAL A 36 -7.05 -10.38 -6.76
N LYS A 37 -7.29 -10.77 -8.02
CA LYS A 37 -6.52 -11.83 -8.68
C LYS A 37 -5.04 -11.45 -8.87
N LYS A 38 -4.76 -10.19 -9.15
CA LYS A 38 -3.39 -9.67 -9.27
C LYS A 38 -2.65 -9.71 -7.93
N GLU A 39 -3.31 -9.35 -6.84
CA GLU A 39 -2.75 -9.43 -5.50
C GLU A 39 -2.56 -10.87 -5.02
N GLU A 40 -3.46 -11.79 -5.36
CA GLU A 40 -3.27 -13.23 -5.14
C GLU A 40 -2.00 -13.73 -5.83
N LEU A 41 -1.81 -13.39 -7.11
CA LEU A 41 -0.60 -13.74 -7.87
C LEU A 41 0.67 -13.11 -7.28
N ARG A 42 0.60 -11.88 -6.76
CA ARG A 42 1.72 -11.24 -6.08
C ARG A 42 2.09 -11.99 -4.80
N THR A 43 1.08 -12.35 -4.01
CA THR A 43 1.26 -13.11 -2.77
C THR A 43 1.91 -14.46 -3.03
N GLU A 44 1.45 -15.21 -4.03
CA GLU A 44 2.08 -16.49 -4.40
C GLU A 44 3.55 -16.34 -4.82
N LYS A 45 3.89 -15.28 -5.56
CA LYS A 45 5.28 -14.98 -5.93
C LYS A 45 6.14 -14.67 -4.71
N GLU A 46 5.63 -13.90 -3.76
CA GLU A 46 6.32 -13.58 -2.51
C GLU A 46 6.54 -14.83 -1.66
N VAL A 47 5.54 -15.73 -1.58
CA VAL A 47 5.68 -17.04 -0.91
C VAL A 47 6.76 -17.89 -1.58
N LEU A 48 6.79 -17.94 -2.91
CA LEU A 48 7.83 -18.66 -3.65
C LEU A 48 9.21 -18.04 -3.41
N LEU A 49 9.32 -16.71 -3.41
CA LEU A 49 10.56 -15.99 -3.15
C LEU A 49 11.06 -16.24 -1.72
N GLY A 50 10.18 -16.17 -0.73
CA GLY A 50 10.48 -16.50 0.67
C GLY A 50 10.95 -17.94 0.83
N SER A 51 10.31 -18.87 0.14
CA SER A 51 10.71 -20.29 0.11
C SER A 51 12.12 -20.48 -0.49
N ARG A 52 12.45 -19.71 -1.53
CA ARG A 52 13.79 -19.72 -2.14
C ARG A 52 14.84 -19.04 -1.27
N SER A 53 14.47 -17.99 -0.53
CA SER A 53 15.35 -17.29 0.39
C SER A 53 15.87 -18.19 1.52
N ALA A 54 15.18 -19.29 1.85
CA ALA A 54 15.68 -20.30 2.78
C ALA A 54 16.99 -20.99 2.32
N TYR A 55 17.30 -20.96 1.01
CA TYR A 55 18.53 -21.51 0.44
C TYR A 55 19.63 -20.46 0.26
N LEU A 56 19.38 -19.21 0.65
CA LEU A 56 20.31 -18.09 0.53
C LEU A 56 20.78 -17.62 1.91
N PRO A 57 22.03 -17.13 2.03
CA PRO A 57 22.47 -16.52 3.28
C PRO A 57 21.64 -15.27 3.57
N LYS A 58 21.24 -15.09 4.84
CA LYS A 58 20.56 -13.89 5.33
C LYS A 58 21.58 -12.91 5.89
N VAL A 59 21.44 -11.63 5.55
CA VAL A 59 22.30 -10.54 6.03
C VAL A 59 21.40 -9.47 6.65
N ASP A 60 21.47 -9.35 7.97
CA ASP A 60 20.72 -8.35 8.75
C ASP A 60 21.71 -7.42 9.45
N ILE A 61 21.45 -6.11 9.42
CA ILE A 61 22.28 -5.08 10.05
C ILE A 61 21.44 -4.39 11.12
N SER A 62 21.91 -4.43 12.37
CA SER A 62 21.25 -3.76 13.50
C SER A 62 22.23 -2.89 14.27
N TYR A 63 21.78 -1.71 14.70
CA TYR A 63 22.50 -0.81 15.59
C TYR A 63 21.59 -0.40 16.74
N SER A 64 22.07 -0.47 17.99
CA SER A 64 21.30 -0.11 19.18
C SER A 64 22.17 0.67 20.17
N ALA A 65 21.65 1.76 20.72
CA ALA A 65 22.29 2.52 21.80
C ALA A 65 21.23 2.99 22.81
N GLY A 66 21.44 2.71 24.09
CA GLY A 66 20.52 3.13 25.16
C GLY A 66 21.17 3.02 26.55
N PRO A 67 20.96 4.00 27.45
CA PRO A 67 21.45 3.92 28.82
C PRO A 67 20.60 2.95 29.64
N GLU A 68 21.20 1.89 30.15
CA GLU A 68 20.54 0.98 31.09
C GLU A 68 20.67 1.54 32.52
N ARG A 69 19.54 1.78 33.19
CA ARG A 69 19.50 2.13 34.62
C ARG A 69 18.90 0.97 35.39
N THR A 70 19.76 0.13 35.96
CA THR A 70 19.34 -0.97 36.83
C THR A 70 19.09 -0.45 38.25
N HIS A 71 17.83 -0.45 38.69
CA HIS A 71 17.46 -0.09 40.06
C HIS A 71 17.49 -1.34 40.95
N THR A 72 18.67 -1.72 41.44
CA THR A 72 18.81 -2.81 42.43
C THR A 72 18.75 -2.24 43.85
N VAL A 73 18.16 -2.99 44.79
CA VAL A 73 18.05 -2.63 46.23
C VAL A 73 19.40 -2.30 46.91
N ALA A 74 20.52 -2.69 46.31
CA ALA A 74 21.87 -2.32 46.75
C ALA A 74 22.22 -0.85 46.41
N ASN A 75 21.82 -0.34 45.24
CA ASN A 75 22.14 1.02 44.78
C ASN A 75 21.31 2.09 45.50
N LYS A 76 20.10 1.74 45.97
CA LYS A 76 19.26 2.66 46.75
C LYS A 76 19.84 3.02 48.12
N ARG A 77 20.74 2.17 48.67
CA ARG A 77 21.41 2.43 49.95
C ARG A 77 22.56 3.44 49.83
N SER A 78 23.23 3.55 48.67
CA SER A 78 24.28 4.55 48.45
C SER A 78 23.73 5.97 48.23
N ASP A 79 22.55 6.12 47.65
CA ASP A 79 21.95 7.43 47.41
C ASP A 79 21.34 8.06 48.67
N THR A 80 20.93 7.24 49.65
CA THR A 80 20.37 7.76 50.93
C THR A 80 21.46 7.99 51.99
N ALA A 81 22.68 7.49 51.80
CA ALA A 81 23.80 7.68 52.74
C ALA A 81 24.62 8.95 52.50
N ASN A 82 24.32 9.71 51.43
CA ASN A 82 24.95 10.99 51.08
C ASN A 82 23.98 12.19 51.17
N GLY A 83 22.88 12.05 51.91
CA GLY A 83 21.91 13.12 52.20
C GLY A 83 22.05 13.63 53.62
#